data_AF-A0A3N4YYM6-F1
#
_entry.id   AF-A0A3N4YYM6-F1
#
_cell.length_a   1.000
_cell.length_b   1.000
_cell.length_c   1.000
_cell.angle_alpha   90.00
_cell.angle_beta   90.00
_cell.angle_gamma   90.00
#
_symmetry.space_group_name_H-M   'P 1'
#
loop_
_entity.id
_entity.type
_entity.pdbx_description
1 polymer ?
#
loop_
_entity_poly.entity_id
_entity_poly.type
_entity_poly.pdbx_seq_one_letter_code
_entity_poly.pdbx_strand_id
1 'polypeptide(L)'
;MDIARFLLERFAEDEAALRTMSQDAAHAPPATIRIRADRARAEAAAKREILALHECANDVWGFTGCLTCGNGADSTDGYPCPTIRALAAVYAKHPDDEAGSRRQT
;
A
#
# COMPACT_ATOMS: atom_id res chain seq x y z
N MET A 1 8.50 12.05 -1.72
CA MET A 1 8.55 10.61 -2.00
C MET A 1 7.27 10.25 -2.70
N ASP A 2 7.32 9.46 -3.77
CA ASP A 2 6.12 8.97 -4.44
C ASP A 2 5.36 8.02 -3.49
N ILE A 3 4.04 8.21 -3.38
CA ILE A 3 3.17 7.45 -2.47
C ILE A 3 3.09 5.97 -2.87
N ALA A 4 3.18 5.65 -4.17
CA ALA A 4 3.26 4.26 -4.61
C ALA A 4 4.55 3.61 -4.11
N ARG A 5 5.69 4.30 -4.25
CA ARG A 5 6.97 3.84 -3.70
C ARG A 5 6.92 3.66 -2.18
N PHE A 6 6.34 4.62 -1.45
CA PHE A 6 6.13 4.51 -0.01
C PHE A 6 5.36 3.24 0.38
N LEU A 7 4.21 3.02 -0.26
CA LEU A 7 3.38 1.85 -0.01
C LEU A 7 4.12 0.55 -0.33
N LEU A 8 4.85 0.48 -1.45
CA LEU A 8 5.65 -0.70 -1.81
C LEU A 8 6.72 -1.02 -0.76
N GLU A 9 7.42 -0.01 -0.25
CA GLU A 9 8.42 -0.17 0.81
C GLU A 9 7.76 -0.67 2.10
N ARG A 10 6.63 -0.08 2.52
CA ARG A 10 5.91 -0.52 3.72
C ARG A 10 5.37 -1.95 3.57
N PHE A 11 4.85 -2.32 2.40
CA PHE A 11 4.40 -3.69 2.13
C PHE A 11 5.57 -4.68 2.17
N ALA A 12 6.75 -4.28 1.69
CA ALA A 12 7.95 -5.13 1.75
C ALA A 12 8.39 -5.38 3.20
N GLU A 13 8.32 -4.36 4.07
CA GLU A 13 8.61 -4.50 5.50
C GLU A 13 7.60 -5.41 6.20
N ASP A 14 6.30 -5.22 5.96
CA ASP A 14 5.24 -6.09 6.51
C ASP A 14 5.51 -7.56 6.14
N GLU A 15 5.88 -7.84 4.89
CA GLU A 15 6.22 -9.19 4.45
C GLU A 15 7.52 -9.73 5.01
N ALA A 16 8.54 -8.88 5.18
CA ALA A 16 9.78 -9.28 5.82
C ALA A 16 9.53 -9.71 7.27
N ALA A 17 8.72 -8.95 8.02
CA ALA A 17 8.31 -9.30 9.37
C ALA A 17 7.57 -10.65 9.42
N LEU A 18 6.66 -10.90 8.47
CA LEU A 18 5.96 -12.19 8.34
C LEU A 18 6.90 -13.37 8.03
N ARG A 19 7.97 -13.13 7.26
CA ARG A 19 8.99 -14.15 6.97
C ARG A 19 9.79 -14.50 8.22
N THR A 20 10.25 -13.50 8.97
CA THR A 20 10.99 -13.72 10.23
C THR A 20 10.15 -14.48 11.26
N MET A 21 8.88 -14.11 11.44
CA MET A 21 7.95 -14.84 12.33
C MET A 21 7.76 -16.31 11.95
N SER A 22 7.92 -16.65 10.67
CA SER A 22 7.83 -18.02 10.18
C SER A 22 9.14 -18.82 10.34
N GLN A 23 10.29 -18.15 10.44
CA GLN A 23 11.63 -18.77 10.50
C GLN A 23 12.10 -19.04 11.92
N ASP A 24 11.74 -18.18 12.88
CA ASP A 24 12.11 -18.34 14.29
C ASP A 24 11.35 -19.49 14.99
N ALA A 25 10.38 -20.10 14.30
CA ALA A 25 9.63 -21.23 14.79
C ALA A 25 10.45 -22.54 14.65
N ALA A 26 11.43 -22.74 15.54
CA ALA A 26 12.17 -24.00 15.69
C ALA A 26 11.27 -25.20 16.08
N HIS A 27 10.00 -24.95 16.38
CA HIS A 27 8.91 -25.92 16.48
C HIS A 27 7.78 -25.48 15.57
N ALA A 28 7.08 -26.43 14.94
CA ALA A 28 5.93 -26.13 14.09
C ALA A 28 4.97 -25.18 14.84
N PRO A 29 4.71 -23.96 14.32
CA PRO A 29 3.92 -22.99 15.03
C PRO A 29 2.50 -23.52 15.24
N PRO A 30 1.84 -23.18 16.37
CA PRO A 30 0.44 -23.51 16.60
C PRO A 30 -0.42 -23.16 15.39
N ALA A 31 -1.45 -23.96 15.11
CA ALA A 31 -2.33 -23.76 13.97
C ALA A 31 -2.89 -22.33 13.89
N THR A 32 -3.16 -21.70 15.03
CA THR A 32 -3.64 -20.31 15.12
C THR A 32 -2.60 -19.29 14.62
N ILE A 33 -1.31 -19.50 14.89
CA ILE A 33 -0.23 -18.65 14.39
C ILE A 33 -0.09 -18.81 12.87
N ARG A 34 -0.19 -20.06 12.36
CA ARG A 34 -0.16 -20.34 10.92
C ARG A 34 -1.31 -19.66 10.19
N ILE A 35 -2.54 -19.79 10.68
CA ILE A 35 -3.73 -19.14 10.08
C ILE A 35 -3.56 -17.62 10.04
N ARG A 36 -3.02 -17.00 11.10
CA ARG A 36 -2.74 -15.57 11.13
C ARG A 36 -1.68 -15.16 10.11
N ALA A 37 -0.62 -15.95 9.97
CA ALA A 37 0.44 -15.70 8.99
C ALA A 37 -0.06 -15.86 7.55
N ASP A 38 -0.87 -16.89 7.26
CA ASP A 38 -1.50 -17.09 5.95
C ASP A 38 -2.43 -15.93 5.59
N ARG A 39 -3.27 -15.51 6.54
CA ARG A 39 -4.13 -14.34 6.37
C ARG A 39 -3.31 -13.08 6.09
N ALA A 40 -2.26 -12.82 6.87
CA ALA A 40 -1.43 -11.64 6.69
C ALA A 40 -0.69 -11.63 5.33
N ARG A 41 -0.26 -12.80 4.84
CA ARG A 41 0.28 -12.94 3.48
C ARG A 41 -0.77 -12.61 2.41
N ALA A 42 -2.00 -13.11 2.57
CA ALA A 42 -3.10 -12.79 1.66
C ALA A 42 -3.44 -11.30 1.66
N GLU A 43 -3.43 -10.66 2.84
CA GLU A 43 -3.63 -9.22 2.98
C GLU A 43 -2.52 -8.41 2.28
N ALA A 44 -1.26 -8.82 2.42
CA ALA A 44 -0.13 -8.17 1.73
C ALA A 44 -0.23 -8.31 0.19
N ALA A 45 -0.60 -9.50 -0.30
CA ALA A 45 -0.84 -9.73 -1.73
C ALA A 45 -1.99 -8.84 -2.25
N ALA A 46 -3.11 -8.79 -1.54
CA ALA A 46 -4.26 -7.95 -1.92
C ALA A 46 -3.89 -6.46 -1.94
N LYS A 47 -3.11 -5.97 -0.97
CA LYS A 47 -2.62 -4.57 -0.95
C LYS A 47 -1.78 -4.23 -2.18
N ARG A 48 -0.92 -5.16 -2.66
CA ARG A 48 -0.15 -4.98 -3.90
C ARG A 48 -1.03 -4.92 -5.13
N GLU A 49 -2.00 -5.82 -5.23
CA GLU A 49 -2.95 -5.83 -6.35
C GLU A 49 -3.76 -4.53 -6.39
N ILE A 50 -4.24 -4.05 -5.24
CA ILE A 50 -4.92 -2.75 -5.14
C ILE A 50 -3.99 -1.63 -5.61
N LEU A 51 -2.74 -1.59 -5.15
CA LEU A 51 -1.80 -0.54 -5.58
C LEU A 51 -1.54 -0.58 -7.09
N ALA A 52 -1.38 -1.76 -7.68
CA ALA A 52 -1.19 -1.93 -9.12
C ALA A 52 -2.42 -1.52 -9.92
N LEU A 53 -3.63 -1.90 -9.47
CA LEU A 53 -4.89 -1.49 -10.10
C LEU A 53 -5.08 0.03 -10.04
N HIS A 54 -4.56 0.68 -9.00
CA HIS A 54 -4.72 2.11 -8.77
C HIS A 54 -3.45 2.91 -9.13
N GLU A 55 -2.61 2.41 -10.04
CA GLU A 55 -1.43 3.14 -10.53
C GLU A 55 -1.80 4.53 -11.08
N CYS A 56 -0.89 5.48 -10.91
CA CYS A 56 -1.04 6.82 -11.49
C CYS A 56 -0.85 6.73 -13.01
N ALA A 57 -1.92 6.96 -13.76
CA ALA A 57 -1.84 7.20 -15.19
C ALA A 57 -1.35 8.64 -15.40
N ASN A 58 -0.26 8.78 -16.13
CA ASN A 58 0.31 10.08 -16.52
C ASN A 58 0.09 10.29 -18.02
N ASP A 59 -0.35 11.50 -18.37
CA ASP A 59 -0.44 11.98 -19.76
C ASP A 59 -1.32 11.14 -20.70
N VAL A 60 -2.32 10.44 -20.13
CA VAL A 60 -3.33 9.75 -20.95
C VAL A 60 -4.35 10.79 -21.39
N TRP A 61 -4.19 11.35 -22.59
CA TRP A 61 -5.04 12.43 -23.11
C TRP A 61 -5.06 13.70 -22.23
N GLY A 62 -3.92 14.06 -21.62
CA GLY A 62 -3.82 15.19 -20.69
C GLY A 62 -4.38 14.94 -19.29
N PHE A 63 -4.75 13.69 -18.98
CA PHE A 63 -5.17 13.26 -17.64
C PHE A 63 -3.97 12.77 -16.82
N THR A 64 -3.90 13.25 -15.57
CA THR A 64 -3.02 12.73 -14.53
C THR A 64 -3.85 12.30 -13.33
N GLY A 65 -3.94 10.99 -13.07
CA GLY A 65 -4.85 10.48 -12.05
C GLY A 65 -4.93 8.96 -11.98
N CYS A 66 -5.94 8.46 -11.27
CA CYS A 66 -6.23 7.02 -11.18
C CYS A 66 -7.38 6.67 -12.13
N LEU A 67 -7.14 5.79 -13.10
CA LEU A 67 -8.17 5.36 -14.06
C LEU A 67 -9.24 4.44 -13.42
N THR A 68 -8.89 3.75 -12.34
CA THR A 68 -9.75 2.76 -11.69
C THR A 68 -10.82 3.39 -10.79
N CYS A 69 -10.53 4.52 -10.15
CA CYS A 69 -11.51 5.24 -9.31
C CYS A 69 -12.53 6.05 -10.13
N GLY A 70 -12.39 6.08 -11.46
CA GLY A 70 -13.24 6.85 -12.34
C GLY A 70 -12.72 8.26 -12.57
N ASN A 71 -12.77 8.65 -13.85
CA ASN A 71 -12.47 9.97 -14.38
C ASN A 71 -13.63 10.94 -14.13
N GLY A 72 -14.13 11.00 -12.88
CA GLY A 72 -15.12 11.99 -12.52
C GLY A 72 -14.49 13.36 -12.75
N ALA A 73 -15.04 14.14 -13.69
CA ALA A 73 -14.55 15.46 -14.11
C ALA A 73 -14.53 16.53 -12.99
N ASP A 74 -14.67 16.09 -11.74
CA ASP A 74 -14.51 16.86 -10.52
C ASP A 74 -13.17 16.46 -9.88
N SER A 75 -12.09 16.74 -10.60
CA SER A 75 -10.72 16.40 -10.23
C SER A 75 -10.11 17.42 -9.26
N THR A 76 -10.86 17.88 -8.26
CA THR A 76 -10.26 18.76 -7.23
C THR A 76 -9.13 18.06 -6.47
N ASP A 77 -9.11 16.72 -6.52
CA ASP A 77 -8.13 15.88 -5.86
C ASP A 77 -7.62 14.80 -6.84
N GLY A 78 -6.60 15.12 -7.63
CA GLY A 78 -5.90 14.15 -8.50
C GLY A 78 -5.28 12.97 -7.73
N TYR A 79 -4.37 12.23 -8.38
CA TYR A 79 -3.61 11.17 -7.71
C TYR A 79 -2.82 11.73 -6.50
N PRO A 80 -2.78 11.05 -5.33
CA PRO A 80 -3.37 9.75 -5.01
C PRO A 80 -4.88 9.77 -4.86
N CYS A 81 -5.55 8.76 -5.42
CA CYS A 81 -7.00 8.60 -5.28
C CYS A 81 -7.39 8.17 -3.85
N PRO A 82 -8.68 8.28 -3.46
CA PRO A 82 -9.15 7.94 -2.12
C PRO A 82 -8.75 6.53 -1.64
N THR A 83 -8.73 5.54 -2.54
CA THR A 83 -8.27 4.18 -2.21
C THR A 83 -6.80 4.15 -1.78
N ILE A 84 -5.92 4.85 -2.52
CA ILE A 84 -4.50 4.93 -2.19
C ILE A 84 -4.29 5.74 -0.90
N ARG A 85 -5.04 6.81 -0.69
CA ARG A 85 -5.01 7.59 0.57
C ARG A 85 -5.42 6.71 1.76
N ALA A 86 -6.45 5.88 1.60
CA ALA A 86 -6.88 4.95 2.64
C ALA A 86 -5.83 3.88 2.96
N LEU A 87 -5.13 3.35 1.94
CA LEU A 87 -4.01 2.43 2.15
C LEU A 87 -2.85 3.10 2.89
N ALA A 88 -2.50 4.33 2.51
CA ALA A 88 -1.43 5.09 3.17
C ALA A 88 -1.76 5.46 4.61
N ALA A 89 -3.05 5.71 4.93
CA ALA A 89 -3.49 6.07 6.28
C ALA A 89 -3.12 5.03 7.35
N VAL A 90 -2.99 3.75 6.97
CA VAL A 90 -2.52 2.68 7.88
C VAL A 90 -1.09 2.94 8.37
N TYR A 91 -0.30 3.64 7.57
CA TYR A 91 1.10 3.98 7.85
C TYR A 91 1.28 5.45 8.27
N ALA A 92 0.20 6.16 8.64
CA ALA A 92 0.25 7.60 8.96
C ALA A 92 1.15 7.96 10.16
N LYS A 93 1.52 6.97 10.98
CA LYS A 93 2.45 7.14 12.12
C LYS A 93 3.87 6.68 11.79
N HIS A 94 4.13 6.27 10.55
CA HIS A 94 5.45 5.85 10.12
C HIS A 94 6.36 7.08 10.03
N PRO A 95 7.61 7.05 10.53
CA PRO A 95 8.53 8.19 10.48
C PRO A 95 8.76 8.73 9.06
N ASP A 96 8.67 7.85 8.05
CA ASP A 96 8.82 8.23 6.64
C ASP A 96 7.56 8.87 6.01
N ASP A 97 6.39 8.77 6.66
CA ASP A 97 5.13 9.34 6.16
C ASP A 97 5.16 10.89 6.24
N GLU A 98 5.71 11.44 7.32
CA GLU A 98 5.86 12.89 7.50
C GLU A 98 6.81 13.56 6.48
N ALA A 99 7.74 12.79 5.91
CA ALA A 99 8.69 13.29 4.91
C ALA A 99 8.07 13.46 3.51
N GLY A 100 6.91 12.85 3.26
CA GLY A 100 6.20 12.89 1.97
C GLY A 100 5.07 13.92 1.88
N SER A 101 4.32 14.12 2.97
CA SER A 101 3.07 14.91 2.96
C SER A 101 3.30 16.44 2.88
N ARG A 102 4.46 16.96 3.31
CA ARG A 102 4.75 18.41 3.33
C ARG A 102 5.26 19.01 2.00
N ARG A 103 5.24 18.28 0.88
CA ARG A 103 5.77 18.77 -0.42
C ARG A 103 4.72 18.95 -1.53
N GLN A 104 3.43 18.97 -1.18
CA GLN A 104 2.34 19.19 -2.14
C GLN A 104 1.27 20.16 -1.60
N THR A 105 1.69 21.18 -0.87
CA THR A 105 0.90 22.42 -0.67
C THR A 105 1.40 23.50 -1.60
#